data_AF-A0A1Z2SMC4-F1
#
_entry.id   AF-A0A1Z2SMC4-F1
#
_cell.length_a   1.000
_cell.length_b   1.000
_cell.length_c   1.000
_cell.angle_alpha   90.00
_cell.angle_beta   90.00
_cell.angle_gamma   90.00
#
_symmetry.space_group_name_H-M   'P 1'
#
loop_
_entity.id
_entity.type
_entity.pdbx_description
1 polymer ?
#
loop_
_entity_poly.entity_id
_entity_poly.type
_entity_poly.pdbx_seq_one_letter_code
_entity_poly.pdbx_strand_id
1 'polypeptide(L)'
;MPKPEVLTKPEQLVEQANQCRSVSERLERLRCFDRVFETPLHLTPVKAQKIGASESWLHAMDSLAKLGEGQMMHLTEQGDDAWLILLASNPASRFANDQKPVLMMSCIHRISRVELALPSEIPDARAKVTIQRETQYWRSDDAGLLLSSGRGMPAISLMRIMANKDNTVLRSNSKVIDGLTFDTSGLSDALKPLRTRCDW
;
A
#
# COMPACT_ATOMS: atom_id res chain seq x y z
N MET A 1 -46.96 -33.55 29.55
CA MET A 1 -46.15 -33.29 28.34
C MET A 1 -45.73 -31.83 28.37
N PRO A 2 -44.44 -31.49 28.47
CA PRO A 2 -44.01 -30.10 28.39
C PRO A 2 -44.21 -29.59 26.95
N LYS A 3 -44.71 -28.36 26.84
CA LYS A 3 -45.03 -27.68 25.58
C LYS A 3 -43.70 -27.33 24.87
N PRO A 4 -43.59 -27.49 23.53
CA PRO A 4 -42.36 -27.15 22.83
C PRO A 4 -42.07 -25.65 22.99
N GLU A 5 -40.87 -25.35 23.49
CA GLU A 5 -40.37 -24.00 23.73
C GLU A 5 -39.96 -23.39 22.38
N VAL A 6 -40.64 -22.30 21.99
CA VAL A 6 -40.38 -21.63 20.71
C VAL A 6 -39.25 -20.63 20.91
N LEU A 7 -38.08 -20.93 20.33
CA LEU A 7 -36.91 -20.06 20.36
C LEU A 7 -37.22 -18.69 19.75
N THR A 8 -36.72 -17.63 20.38
CA THR A 8 -36.78 -16.27 19.87
C THR A 8 -35.85 -16.08 18.67
N LYS A 9 -36.12 -15.08 17.83
CA LYS A 9 -35.32 -14.79 16.62
C LYS A 9 -33.80 -14.64 16.91
N PRO A 10 -33.36 -13.97 18.00
CA PRO A 10 -31.94 -13.92 18.35
C PRO A 10 -31.34 -15.27 18.74
N GLU A 11 -32.08 -16.11 19.48
CA GLU A 11 -31.63 -17.44 19.89
C GLU A 11 -31.49 -18.38 18.67
N GLN A 12 -32.42 -18.30 17.73
CA GLN A 12 -32.35 -19.04 16.46
C GLN A 12 -31.11 -18.63 15.64
N LEU A 13 -30.75 -17.35 15.67
CA LEU A 13 -29.61 -16.82 14.93
C LEU A 13 -28.28 -17.25 15.55
N VAL A 14 -28.18 -17.25 16.88
CA VAL A 14 -27.02 -17.79 17.61
C VAL A 14 -26.85 -19.29 17.37
N GLU A 15 -27.95 -20.04 17.34
CA GLU A 15 -27.91 -21.48 17.05
C GLU A 15 -27.40 -21.77 15.63
N GLN A 16 -27.88 -21.03 14.64
CA GLN A 16 -27.36 -21.13 13.26
C GLN A 16 -25.87 -20.77 13.18
N ALA A 17 -25.42 -19.75 13.91
CA ALA A 17 -24.01 -19.37 13.97
C ALA A 17 -23.14 -20.45 14.62
N ASN A 18 -23.65 -21.15 15.64
CA ASN A 18 -22.95 -22.25 16.30
C ASN A 18 -22.67 -23.41 15.33
N GLN A 19 -23.57 -23.69 14.39
CA GLN A 19 -23.37 -24.73 13.37
C GLN A 19 -22.15 -24.45 12.49
N CYS A 20 -21.86 -23.17 12.19
CA CYS A 20 -20.69 -22.77 11.41
C CYS A 20 -19.35 -23.16 12.07
N ARG A 21 -19.31 -23.36 13.40
CA ARG A 21 -18.09 -23.77 14.12
C ARG A 21 -17.60 -25.16 13.74
N SER A 22 -18.49 -26.01 13.25
CA SER A 22 -18.18 -27.39 12.82
C SER A 22 -17.55 -27.47 11.42
N VAL A 23 -17.56 -26.38 10.65
CA VAL A 23 -16.95 -26.32 9.32
C VAL A 23 -15.42 -26.30 9.45
N SER A 24 -14.74 -27.32 8.91
CA SER A 24 -13.28 -27.48 9.00
C SER A 24 -12.54 -26.41 8.19
N GLU A 25 -12.96 -26.23 6.93
CA GLU A 25 -12.33 -25.31 5.98
C GLU A 25 -12.51 -23.85 6.41
N ARG A 26 -11.39 -23.13 6.55
CA ARG A 26 -11.36 -21.77 7.11
C ARG A 26 -12.23 -20.79 6.31
N LEU A 27 -12.12 -20.82 4.98
CA LEU A 27 -12.87 -19.90 4.11
C LEU A 27 -14.36 -20.24 4.06
N GLU A 28 -14.72 -21.53 4.05
CA GLU A 28 -16.11 -21.96 4.11
C GLU A 28 -16.76 -21.63 5.46
N ARG A 29 -16.02 -21.77 6.55
CA ARG A 29 -16.48 -21.36 7.88
C ARG A 29 -16.81 -19.86 7.92
N LEU A 30 -15.96 -19.02 7.34
CA LEU A 30 -16.21 -17.59 7.22
C LEU A 30 -17.48 -17.31 6.39
N ARG A 31 -17.61 -17.93 5.21
CA ARG A 31 -18.80 -17.82 4.36
C ARG A 31 -20.10 -18.24 5.06
N CYS A 32 -20.03 -19.25 5.93
CA CYS A 32 -21.15 -19.67 6.75
C CYS A 32 -21.61 -18.56 7.69
N PHE A 33 -20.69 -17.94 8.44
CA PHE A 33 -21.01 -16.80 9.31
C PHE A 33 -21.58 -15.62 8.52
N ASP A 34 -20.99 -15.28 7.38
CA ASP A 34 -21.46 -14.17 6.54
C ASP A 34 -22.91 -14.37 6.09
N ARG A 35 -23.31 -15.61 5.78
CA ARG A 35 -24.69 -15.95 5.42
C ARG A 35 -25.65 -15.86 6.62
N VAL A 36 -25.23 -16.29 7.80
CA VAL A 36 -26.08 -16.27 9.02
C VAL A 36 -26.35 -14.84 9.50
N PHE A 37 -25.35 -13.97 9.45
CA PHE A 37 -25.47 -12.59 9.93
C PHE A 37 -25.84 -11.59 8.84
N GLU A 38 -26.07 -12.06 7.62
CA GLU A 38 -26.28 -11.22 6.43
C GLU A 38 -25.22 -10.12 6.35
N THR A 39 -23.96 -10.46 6.69
CA THR A 39 -22.86 -9.50 6.76
C THR A 39 -22.79 -8.83 5.39
N PRO A 40 -22.89 -7.48 5.32
CA PRO A 40 -22.78 -6.79 4.06
C PRO A 40 -21.43 -7.11 3.45
N LEU A 41 -21.43 -7.97 2.43
CA LEU A 41 -20.30 -8.06 1.55
C LEU A 41 -20.28 -6.71 0.85
N HIS A 42 -19.36 -5.83 1.26
CA HIS A 42 -18.91 -4.76 0.40
C HIS A 42 -18.22 -5.42 -0.80
N LEU A 43 -19.03 -6.00 -1.68
CA LEU A 43 -18.74 -6.12 -3.09
C LEU A 43 -18.83 -4.69 -3.60
N THR A 44 -17.88 -3.84 -3.18
CA THR A 44 -17.51 -2.71 -3.99
C THR A 44 -17.25 -3.36 -5.34
N PRO A 45 -18.05 -3.06 -6.39
CA PRO A 45 -17.75 -3.60 -7.70
C PRO A 45 -16.33 -3.14 -7.93
N VAL A 46 -15.41 -4.11 -7.97
CA VAL A 46 -14.03 -3.89 -8.36
C VAL A 46 -14.18 -3.38 -9.78
N LYS A 47 -14.30 -2.05 -9.93
CA LYS A 47 -14.22 -1.35 -11.21
C LYS A 47 -13.04 -2.00 -11.86
N ALA A 48 -13.25 -2.77 -12.93
CA ALA A 48 -12.28 -3.69 -13.54
C ALA A 48 -10.86 -3.15 -13.37
N GLN A 49 -10.27 -3.46 -12.21
CA GLN A 49 -8.99 -2.94 -11.82
C GLN A 49 -8.09 -3.79 -12.68
N LYS A 50 -7.24 -3.19 -13.53
CA LYS A 50 -6.29 -3.94 -14.37
C LYS A 50 -5.77 -5.09 -13.50
N ILE A 51 -6.18 -6.31 -13.85
CA ILE A 51 -6.30 -7.43 -12.90
C ILE A 51 -4.98 -7.52 -12.11
N GLY A 52 -5.01 -7.16 -10.82
CA GLY A 52 -3.84 -7.20 -9.92
C GLY A 52 -3.32 -5.87 -9.37
N ALA A 53 -3.44 -4.73 -10.05
CA ALA A 53 -2.79 -3.49 -9.58
C ALA A 53 -3.52 -2.84 -8.39
N SER A 54 -2.81 -2.61 -7.27
CA SER A 54 -3.37 -1.92 -6.09
C SER A 54 -3.74 -0.45 -6.36
N GLU A 55 -4.66 0.11 -5.56
CA GLU A 55 -5.09 1.52 -5.70
C GLU A 55 -3.92 2.50 -5.55
N SER A 56 -3.04 2.25 -4.57
CA SER A 56 -1.79 2.99 -4.39
C SER A 56 -0.92 2.98 -5.66
N TRP A 57 -0.81 1.83 -6.33
CA TRP A 57 -0.04 1.73 -7.57
C TRP A 57 -0.67 2.53 -8.71
N LEU A 58 -1.99 2.43 -8.87
CA LEU A 58 -2.72 3.23 -9.87
C LEU A 58 -2.52 4.72 -9.63
N HIS A 59 -2.61 5.16 -8.36
CA HIS A 59 -2.40 6.55 -8.00
C HIS A 59 -0.98 7.03 -8.31
N ALA A 60 0.04 6.18 -8.08
CA ALA A 60 1.42 6.48 -8.45
C ALA A 60 1.59 6.65 -9.96
N MET A 61 0.99 5.77 -10.77
CA MET A 61 1.07 5.83 -12.23
C MET A 61 0.27 7.01 -12.80
N ASP A 62 -0.92 7.30 -12.26
CA ASP A 62 -1.72 8.45 -12.66
C ASP A 62 -1.03 9.78 -12.30
N SER A 63 -0.36 9.84 -11.15
CA SER A 63 0.46 10.99 -10.77
C SER A 63 1.70 11.11 -11.65
N LEU A 64 2.32 9.99 -12.06
CA LEU A 64 3.45 9.99 -12.98
C LEU A 64 3.05 10.51 -14.36
N ALA A 65 1.86 10.16 -14.85
CA ALA A 65 1.33 10.66 -16.13
C ALA A 65 1.06 12.18 -16.12
N LYS A 66 0.91 12.79 -14.94
CA LYS A 66 0.72 14.24 -14.75
C LYS A 66 2.03 14.98 -14.43
N LEU A 67 3.14 14.26 -14.27
CA LEU A 67 4.44 14.83 -13.98
C LEU A 67 4.88 15.72 -15.15
N GLY A 68 5.22 16.97 -14.87
CA GLY A 68 5.67 17.91 -15.89
C GLY A 68 7.01 17.48 -16.50
N GLU A 69 7.29 17.94 -17.72
CA GLU A 69 8.55 17.65 -18.39
C GLU A 69 9.75 18.15 -17.55
N GLY A 70 10.73 17.28 -17.32
CA GLY A 70 11.91 17.57 -16.50
C GLY A 70 11.66 17.60 -14.98
N GLN A 71 10.44 17.40 -14.51
CA GLN A 71 10.15 17.28 -13.08
C GLN A 71 10.45 15.87 -12.58
N MET A 72 10.99 15.76 -11.36
CA MET A 72 11.30 14.48 -10.71
C MET A 72 10.35 14.18 -9.55
N MET A 73 9.52 15.14 -9.16
CA MET A 73 8.66 15.06 -7.99
C MET A 73 7.32 15.74 -8.27
N HIS A 74 6.22 15.15 -7.79
CA HIS A 74 4.88 15.71 -7.93
C HIS A 74 4.02 15.43 -6.71
N LEU A 75 3.36 16.47 -6.20
CA LEU A 75 2.44 16.41 -5.06
C LEU A 75 1.00 16.41 -5.57
N THR A 76 0.18 15.52 -5.04
CA THR A 76 -1.28 15.49 -5.25
C THR A 76 -1.98 15.49 -3.89
N GLU A 77 -3.01 16.31 -3.74
CA GLU A 77 -3.81 16.42 -2.52
C GLU A 77 -5.28 16.15 -2.83
N GLN A 78 -5.95 15.35 -1.98
CA GLN A 78 -7.37 15.06 -2.11
C GLN A 78 -8.00 14.97 -0.73
N GLY A 79 -8.72 16.03 -0.33
CA GLY A 79 -9.29 16.12 1.02
C GLY A 79 -8.21 15.99 2.10
N ASP A 80 -8.41 15.03 3.00
CA ASP A 80 -7.51 14.73 4.11
C ASP A 80 -6.30 13.86 3.72
N ASP A 81 -6.22 13.44 2.45
CA ASP A 81 -5.14 12.59 1.95
C ASP A 81 -4.18 13.38 1.05
N ALA A 82 -2.91 12.97 1.03
CA ALA A 82 -1.89 13.55 0.17
C ALA A 82 -0.88 12.49 -0.29
N TRP A 83 -0.40 12.62 -1.52
CA TRP A 83 0.59 11.75 -2.15
C TRP A 83 1.69 12.60 -2.77
N LEU A 84 2.93 12.22 -2.52
CA LEU A 84 4.12 12.78 -3.11
C LEU A 84 4.86 11.67 -3.83
N ILE A 85 5.00 11.79 -5.15
CA ILE A 85 5.76 10.84 -5.95
C ILE A 85 7.14 11.39 -6.29
N LEU A 86 8.14 10.51 -6.35
CA LEU A 86 9.48 10.77 -6.85
C LEU A 86 9.81 9.73 -7.92
N LEU A 87 10.20 10.17 -9.11
CA LEU A 87 10.65 9.30 -10.19
C LEU A 87 12.12 8.87 -9.94
N ALA A 88 12.45 7.59 -10.20
CA ALA A 88 13.85 7.17 -10.10
C ALA A 88 14.73 7.92 -11.12
N SER A 89 15.87 8.44 -10.67
CA SER A 89 16.78 9.28 -11.46
C SER A 89 17.90 8.50 -12.15
N ASN A 90 17.87 7.16 -12.07
CA ASN A 90 18.88 6.31 -12.71
C ASN A 90 18.95 6.59 -14.22
N PRO A 91 20.17 6.67 -14.83
CA PRO A 91 20.31 6.93 -16.26
C PRO A 91 19.67 5.88 -17.15
N ALA A 92 19.69 4.62 -16.71
CA ALA A 92 19.03 3.50 -17.36
C ALA A 92 18.24 2.69 -16.33
N SER A 93 17.04 2.30 -16.71
CA SER A 93 16.17 1.42 -15.95
C SER A 93 16.43 -0.05 -16.27
N ARG A 94 16.12 -0.91 -15.30
CA ARG A 94 16.11 -2.37 -15.48
C ARG A 94 14.78 -2.87 -16.08
N PHE A 95 13.80 -1.99 -16.24
CA PHE A 95 12.49 -2.31 -16.79
C PHE A 95 12.41 -1.99 -18.29
N ALA A 96 11.44 -2.60 -18.97
CA ALA A 96 11.24 -2.43 -20.41
C ALA A 96 11.00 -0.95 -20.78
N ASN A 97 11.43 -0.56 -21.98
CA ASN A 97 11.26 0.79 -22.53
C ASN A 97 11.76 1.92 -21.60
N ASP A 98 12.80 1.64 -20.80
CA ASP A 98 13.36 2.57 -19.81
C ASP A 98 12.34 3.10 -18.78
N GLN A 99 11.23 2.37 -18.55
CA GLN A 99 10.25 2.76 -17.55
C GLN A 99 10.87 2.77 -16.15
N LYS A 100 10.67 3.83 -15.37
CA LYS A 100 11.35 4.00 -14.09
C LYS A 100 10.40 3.75 -12.91
N PRO A 101 10.86 3.07 -11.85
CA PRO A 101 10.11 2.98 -10.61
C PRO A 101 9.78 4.35 -10.00
N VAL A 102 8.68 4.39 -9.26
CA VAL A 102 8.19 5.59 -8.57
C VAL A 102 8.20 5.33 -7.07
N LEU A 103 8.97 6.12 -6.33
CA LEU A 103 8.91 6.16 -4.88
C LEU A 103 7.75 7.07 -4.47
N MET A 104 6.81 6.56 -3.71
CA MET A 104 5.63 7.28 -3.26
C MET A 104 5.63 7.42 -1.74
N MET A 105 5.44 8.65 -1.28
CA MET A 105 5.21 8.98 0.12
C MET A 105 3.78 9.48 0.22
N SER A 106 2.99 8.98 1.17
CA SER A 106 1.60 9.41 1.29
C SER A 106 1.16 9.52 2.74
N CYS A 107 0.14 10.33 2.97
CA CYS A 107 -0.68 10.33 4.16
C CYS A 107 -2.10 9.95 3.73
N ILE A 108 -2.54 8.73 4.10
CA ILE A 108 -3.88 8.23 3.76
C ILE A 108 -4.58 7.85 5.05
N HIS A 109 -5.75 8.44 5.31
CA HIS A 109 -6.50 8.26 6.55
C HIS A 109 -5.64 8.51 7.79
N ARG A 110 -4.85 9.60 7.76
CA ARG A 110 -3.88 9.99 8.81
C ARG A 110 -2.80 8.95 9.11
N ILE A 111 -2.52 8.04 8.17
CA ILE A 111 -1.45 7.05 8.30
C ILE A 111 -0.41 7.29 7.21
N SER A 112 0.82 7.60 7.62
CA SER A 112 1.94 7.78 6.69
C SER A 112 2.38 6.46 6.06
N ARG A 113 2.69 6.48 4.76
CA ARG A 113 3.18 5.32 4.00
C ARG A 113 4.35 5.71 3.13
N VAL A 114 5.32 4.82 2.99
CA VAL A 114 6.35 4.89 1.95
C VAL A 114 6.27 3.61 1.14
N GLU A 115 6.07 3.74 -0.16
CA GLU A 115 5.79 2.66 -1.09
C GLU A 115 6.63 2.84 -2.36
N LEU A 116 7.01 1.77 -3.05
CA LEU A 116 7.72 1.78 -4.33
C LEU A 116 6.85 1.09 -5.37
N ALA A 117 6.33 1.87 -6.30
CA ALA A 117 5.56 1.37 -7.44
C ALA A 117 6.52 1.00 -8.58
N LEU A 118 6.35 -0.21 -9.12
CA LEU A 118 7.19 -0.78 -10.16
C LEU A 118 6.45 -0.80 -11.51
N PRO A 119 7.15 -0.58 -12.64
CA PRO A 119 6.54 -0.68 -13.97
C PRO A 119 6.03 -2.08 -14.33
N SER A 120 6.65 -3.13 -13.77
CA SER A 120 6.26 -4.52 -13.96
C SER A 120 6.40 -5.31 -12.67
N GLU A 121 5.73 -6.46 -12.60
CA GLU A 121 5.74 -7.33 -11.44
C GLU A 121 7.14 -7.87 -11.09
N ILE A 122 7.39 -8.08 -9.80
CA ILE A 122 8.55 -8.80 -9.30
C ILE A 122 8.13 -10.05 -8.51
N PRO A 123 8.93 -11.13 -8.53
CA PRO A 123 8.62 -12.35 -7.79
C PRO A 123 8.91 -12.24 -6.28
N ASP A 124 9.64 -11.21 -5.86
CA ASP A 124 10.06 -11.05 -4.46
C ASP A 124 8.87 -10.64 -3.57
N ALA A 125 8.34 -11.58 -2.77
CA ALA A 125 7.29 -11.26 -1.79
C ALA A 125 7.75 -10.24 -0.72
N ARG A 126 9.06 -10.13 -0.49
CA ARG A 126 9.68 -9.16 0.41
C ARG A 126 11.09 -8.79 -0.04
N ALA A 127 11.48 -7.55 0.20
CA ALA A 127 12.85 -7.08 0.00
C ALA A 127 13.36 -6.39 1.28
N LYS A 128 14.61 -6.68 1.64
CA LYS A 128 15.33 -5.94 2.70
C LYS A 128 15.87 -4.67 2.07
N VAL A 129 15.30 -3.52 2.41
CA VAL A 129 15.68 -2.22 1.87
C VAL A 129 16.38 -1.42 2.95
N THR A 130 17.55 -0.87 2.62
CA THR A 130 18.34 0.01 3.47
C THR A 130 18.39 1.39 2.84
N ILE A 131 17.98 2.40 3.61
CA ILE A 131 18.07 3.81 3.26
C ILE A 131 19.00 4.46 4.28
N GLN A 132 20.18 4.86 3.83
CA GLN A 132 21.26 5.34 4.69
C GLN A 132 21.58 4.32 5.82
N ARG A 133 21.14 4.59 7.05
CA ARG A 133 21.35 3.74 8.24
C ARG A 133 20.12 2.93 8.66
N GLU A 134 18.97 3.18 8.06
CA GLU A 134 17.70 2.55 8.43
C GLU A 134 17.44 1.37 7.50
N THR A 135 17.18 0.20 8.08
CA THR A 135 16.93 -1.03 7.32
C THR A 135 15.55 -1.57 7.66
N GLN A 136 14.71 -1.77 6.65
CA GLN A 136 13.36 -2.31 6.80
C GLN A 136 13.08 -3.41 5.79
N TYR A 137 12.16 -4.32 6.12
CA TYR A 137 11.63 -5.27 5.16
C TYR A 137 10.38 -4.71 4.51
N TRP A 138 10.48 -4.44 3.22
CA TRP A 138 9.35 -3.98 2.41
C TRP A 138 8.63 -5.21 1.85
N ARG A 139 7.31 -5.17 1.84
CA ARG A 139 6.46 -6.27 1.39
C ARG A 139 5.86 -5.94 0.04
N SER A 140 5.93 -6.89 -0.89
CA SER A 140 5.22 -6.78 -2.16
C SER A 140 3.72 -6.99 -1.94
N ASP A 141 2.90 -6.31 -2.75
CA ASP A 141 1.50 -6.68 -2.95
C ASP A 141 1.37 -7.98 -3.75
N ASP A 142 0.14 -8.48 -3.85
CA ASP A 142 -0.17 -9.78 -4.46
C ASP A 142 0.16 -9.81 -5.96
N ALA A 143 0.21 -8.66 -6.62
CA ALA A 143 0.54 -8.53 -8.04
C ALA A 143 2.03 -8.26 -8.31
N GLY A 144 2.87 -8.13 -7.29
CA GLY A 144 4.29 -7.86 -7.51
C GLY A 144 4.60 -6.42 -7.96
N LEU A 145 3.62 -5.51 -7.95
CA LEU A 145 3.72 -4.18 -8.56
C LEU A 145 4.04 -3.07 -7.55
N LEU A 146 3.77 -3.30 -6.26
CA LEU A 146 3.98 -2.31 -5.21
C LEU A 146 4.73 -2.93 -4.04
N LEU A 147 5.85 -2.34 -3.63
CA LEU A 147 6.49 -2.66 -2.35
C LEU A 147 6.16 -1.62 -1.30
N SER A 148 5.67 -2.05 -0.15
CA SER A 148 5.30 -1.18 0.97
C SER A 148 6.25 -1.35 2.15
N SER A 149 6.73 -0.24 2.70
CA SER A 149 7.42 -0.20 4.00
C SER A 149 6.43 -0.34 5.17
N GLY A 150 6.92 -0.26 6.41
CA GLY A 150 6.05 -0.18 7.58
C GLY A 150 5.26 1.15 7.61
N ARG A 151 3.96 1.08 7.89
CA ARG A 151 3.07 2.27 7.96
C ARG A 151 3.21 3.03 9.28
N GLY A 152 2.95 4.34 9.27
CA GLY A 152 3.04 5.21 10.44
C GLY A 152 4.48 5.55 10.80
N MET A 153 4.88 5.34 12.06
CA MET A 153 6.22 5.68 12.55
C MET A 153 7.40 5.15 11.70
N PRO A 154 7.39 3.89 11.21
CA PRO A 154 8.46 3.40 10.33
C PRO A 154 8.55 4.18 9.01
N ALA A 155 7.42 4.52 8.38
CA ALA A 155 7.36 5.35 7.19
C ALA A 155 7.85 6.78 7.47
N ILE A 156 7.39 7.38 8.58
CA ILE A 156 7.83 8.72 9.03
C ILE A 156 9.34 8.77 9.22
N SER A 157 9.94 7.73 9.83
CA SER A 157 11.38 7.62 9.99
C SER A 157 12.10 7.66 8.63
N LEU A 158 11.63 6.89 7.64
CA LEU A 158 12.20 6.90 6.29
C LEU A 158 12.04 8.27 5.62
N MET A 159 10.86 8.89 5.69
CA MET A 159 10.61 10.23 5.12
C MET A 159 11.56 11.28 5.71
N ARG A 160 11.77 11.27 7.03
CA ARG A 160 12.71 12.17 7.72
C ARG A 160 14.15 11.93 7.28
N ILE A 161 14.56 10.67 7.14
CA ILE A 161 15.92 10.31 6.69
C ILE A 161 16.16 10.80 5.26
N MET A 162 15.21 10.58 4.35
CA MET A 162 15.30 11.02 2.96
C MET A 162 15.29 12.54 2.84
N ALA A 163 14.45 13.23 3.61
CA ALA A 163 14.34 14.69 3.59
C ALA A 163 15.62 15.44 4.04
N ASN A 164 16.56 14.75 4.69
CA ASN A 164 17.83 15.31 5.16
C ASN A 164 18.98 15.21 4.14
N LYS A 165 18.70 14.74 2.92
CA LYS A 165 19.68 14.59 1.84
C LYS A 165 19.07 15.06 0.52
N ASP A 166 19.92 15.55 -0.37
CA ASP A 166 19.52 15.93 -1.74
C ASP A 166 19.40 14.72 -2.66
N ASN A 167 19.97 13.58 -2.27
CA ASN A 167 19.88 12.35 -3.03
C ASN A 167 19.74 11.14 -2.10
N THR A 168 18.85 10.22 -2.47
CA THR A 168 18.62 8.98 -1.74
C THR A 168 18.86 7.77 -2.65
N VAL A 169 19.64 6.81 -2.14
CA VAL A 169 19.88 5.52 -2.80
C VAL A 169 19.28 4.40 -1.97
N LEU A 170 18.49 3.52 -2.61
CA LEU A 170 17.99 2.30 -2.00
C LEU A 170 19.02 1.19 -2.15
N ARG A 171 19.43 0.57 -1.04
CA ARG A 171 20.24 -0.65 -1.04
C ARG A 171 19.39 -1.86 -0.71
N SER A 172 19.48 -2.93 -1.48
CA SER A 172 18.56 -4.06 -1.35
C SER A 172 19.18 -5.41 -1.67
N ASN A 173 18.59 -6.48 -1.14
CA ASN A 173 18.88 -7.85 -1.60
C ASN A 173 18.16 -8.18 -2.91
N SER A 174 17.15 -7.41 -3.32
CA SER A 174 16.51 -7.54 -4.64
C SER A 174 17.27 -6.72 -5.67
N LYS A 175 17.70 -7.36 -6.77
CA LYS A 175 18.48 -6.72 -7.85
C LYS A 175 17.70 -5.61 -8.57
N VAL A 176 16.37 -5.69 -8.55
CA VAL A 176 15.49 -4.70 -9.19
C VAL A 176 15.44 -3.40 -8.38
N ILE A 177 15.60 -3.50 -7.06
CA ILE A 177 15.51 -2.38 -6.12
C ILE A 177 16.90 -1.82 -5.78
N ASP A 178 17.91 -2.68 -5.73
CA ASP A 178 19.27 -2.28 -5.35
C ASP A 178 19.86 -1.27 -6.33
N GLY A 179 20.28 -0.13 -5.79
CA GLY A 179 20.87 0.97 -6.55
C GLY A 179 19.86 1.92 -7.17
N LEU A 180 18.55 1.78 -6.91
CA LEU A 180 17.58 2.81 -7.29
C LEU A 180 17.91 4.12 -6.57
N THR A 181 17.93 5.20 -7.34
CA THR A 181 18.33 6.53 -6.89
C THR A 181 17.18 7.50 -7.10
N PHE A 182 16.96 8.38 -6.14
CA PHE A 182 15.93 9.41 -6.17
C PHE A 182 16.55 10.77 -5.84
N ASP A 183 16.20 11.78 -6.63
CA ASP A 183 16.49 13.17 -6.31
C ASP A 183 15.54 13.60 -5.18
N THR A 184 16.10 13.82 -4.00
CA THR A 184 15.38 14.24 -2.80
C THR A 184 15.65 15.70 -2.44
N SER A 185 16.24 16.47 -3.36
CA SER A 185 16.34 17.92 -3.22
C SER A 185 14.94 18.53 -3.08
N GLY A 186 14.78 19.43 -2.10
CA GLY A 186 13.48 20.05 -1.80
C GLY A 186 12.43 19.12 -1.15
N LEU A 187 12.76 17.84 -0.88
CA LEU A 187 11.82 16.88 -0.30
C LEU A 187 11.29 17.34 1.07
N SER A 188 12.10 17.99 1.90
CA SER A 188 11.67 18.49 3.20
C SER A 188 10.50 19.47 3.11
N ASP A 189 10.50 20.34 2.09
CA ASP A 189 9.42 21.29 1.84
C ASP A 189 8.21 20.60 1.21
N ALA A 190 8.44 19.71 0.25
CA ALA A 190 7.38 18.94 -0.41
C ALA A 190 6.60 18.02 0.55
N LEU A 191 7.20 17.61 1.67
CA LEU A 191 6.56 16.80 2.70
C LEU A 191 5.64 17.59 3.65
N LYS A 192 5.67 18.94 3.66
CA LYS A 192 4.85 19.75 4.57
C LYS A 192 3.36 19.39 4.53
N PRO A 193 2.71 19.19 3.37
CA PRO A 193 1.29 18.82 3.31
C PRO A 193 0.99 17.45 3.91
N LEU A 194 1.94 16.50 3.86
CA LEU A 194 1.82 15.18 4.47
C LEU A 194 1.99 15.25 5.98
N ARG A 195 2.96 16.05 6.47
CA ARG A 195 3.21 16.30 7.90
C ARG A 195 1.99 16.89 8.60
N THR A 196 1.35 17.88 7.98
CA THR A 196 0.14 18.50 8.51
C THR A 196 -1.03 17.52 8.61
N ARG A 197 -1.19 16.60 7.66
CA ARG A 197 -2.31 15.63 7.64
C ARG A 197 -2.12 14.44 8.57
N CYS A 198 -0.87 14.04 8.78
CA CYS A 198 -0.49 12.87 9.58
C CYS A 198 0.11 13.23 10.95
N ASP A 199 0.15 14.53 11.29
CA ASP A 199 0.53 15.06 12.60
C ASP A 199 1.97 14.68 13.09
N TRP A 200 3.02 14.97 12.29
CA TRP A 200 4.42 14.65 12.66
C TRP A 200 5.52 15.58 12.14
#